data_AF-A0A349JC38-F1
#
_entry.id   AF-A0A349JC38-F1
#
_cell.length_a   1.000
_cell.length_b   1.000
_cell.length_c   1.000
_cell.angle_alpha   90.00
_cell.angle_beta   90.00
_cell.angle_gamma   90.00
#
_symmetry.space_group_name_H-M   'P 1'
#
loop_
_entity.id
_entity.type
_entity.pdbx_description
1 polymer ?
#
loop_
_entity_poly.entity_id
_entity_poly.type
_entity_poly.pdbx_seq_one_letter_code
_entity_poly.pdbx_strand_id
1 'polypeptide(L)'
;PAVCRDRHTRAGGTCLAADAAGDCRLLGAAGCTVHAARPLACRLFPLGRRLDEGRPIYHMPGAGHRCSGLCPEALSRPPRQVAAWLGEQGVTPGESAHDAYGRLVCGLLAEVCHLGGVSVLGEIGVLADLPAGERAATLPRPWFELLTAPDLSGQLDDPSAFVLAHAERLLGAVEAGFAGDRSRAAVILATVAMQLGEPLGIDAQAAVAYLGRTASGEHRATA
;
A
#
# COMPACT_ATOMS: atom_id res chain seq x y z
N PRO A 1 -16.19 5.17 -6.85
CA PRO A 1 -14.92 4.60 -6.32
C PRO A 1 -15.06 3.15 -5.82
N ALA A 2 -15.95 2.88 -4.86
CA ALA A 2 -16.15 1.56 -4.24
C ALA A 2 -16.50 0.43 -5.24
N VAL A 3 -17.42 0.68 -6.18
CA VAL A 3 -17.81 -0.31 -7.21
C VAL A 3 -16.61 -0.73 -8.07
N CYS A 4 -15.74 0.22 -8.44
CA CYS A 4 -14.54 -0.07 -9.22
C CYS A 4 -13.56 -0.93 -8.41
N ARG A 5 -13.28 -0.55 -7.15
CA ARG A 5 -12.47 -1.34 -6.21
C ARG A 5 -13.00 -2.77 -6.12
N ASP A 6 -14.27 -2.95 -5.78
CA ASP A 6 -14.86 -4.28 -5.54
C ASP A 6 -14.84 -5.16 -6.80
N ARG A 7 -14.92 -4.54 -7.98
CA ARG A 7 -14.84 -5.26 -9.27
C ARG A 7 -13.42 -5.68 -9.64
N HIS A 8 -12.43 -4.85 -9.37
CA HIS A 8 -11.07 -5.00 -9.92
C HIS A 8 -10.01 -5.40 -8.90
N THR A 9 -10.35 -5.46 -7.61
CA THR A 9 -9.41 -5.80 -6.55
C THR A 9 -9.87 -7.00 -5.73
N ARG A 10 -8.94 -7.59 -4.98
CA ARG A 10 -9.13 -8.65 -3.98
C ARG A 10 -8.30 -8.34 -2.74
N ALA A 11 -8.33 -9.22 -1.75
CA ALA A 11 -7.54 -9.10 -0.52
C ALA A 11 -7.77 -7.77 0.22
N GLY A 12 -9.03 -7.31 0.29
CA GLY A 12 -9.36 -6.06 0.97
C GLY A 12 -8.88 -4.82 0.19
N GLY A 13 -8.78 -4.90 -1.13
CA GLY A 13 -8.43 -3.75 -1.97
C GLY A 13 -6.93 -3.60 -2.28
N THR A 14 -6.07 -4.47 -1.74
CA THR A 14 -4.61 -4.32 -1.87
C THR A 14 -4.02 -5.00 -3.10
N CYS A 15 -4.77 -5.93 -3.70
CA CYS A 15 -4.31 -6.70 -4.86
C CYS A 15 -5.28 -6.53 -6.02
N LEU A 16 -4.77 -6.44 -7.25
CA LEU A 16 -5.61 -6.60 -8.44
C LEU A 16 -6.19 -8.02 -8.49
N ALA A 17 -7.46 -8.11 -8.86
CA ALA A 17 -8.13 -9.38 -9.08
C ALA A 17 -7.71 -9.98 -10.43
N ALA A 18 -7.56 -11.30 -10.44
CA ALA A 18 -7.44 -12.06 -11.68
C ALA A 18 -8.83 -12.45 -12.20
N ASP A 19 -8.94 -12.74 -13.49
CA ASP A 19 -10.11 -13.38 -14.07
C ASP A 19 -10.12 -14.91 -13.83
N ALA A 20 -11.08 -15.61 -14.44
CA ALA A 20 -11.22 -17.06 -14.28
C ALA A 20 -10.06 -17.87 -14.88
N ALA A 21 -9.34 -17.30 -15.86
CA ALA A 21 -8.14 -17.91 -16.45
C ALA A 21 -6.88 -17.64 -15.61
N GLY A 22 -6.96 -16.75 -14.62
CA GLY A 22 -5.84 -16.33 -13.80
C GLY A 22 -5.05 -15.15 -14.38
N ASP A 23 -5.59 -14.51 -15.41
CA ASP A 23 -5.04 -13.32 -16.07
C ASP A 23 -5.47 -12.03 -15.36
N CYS A 24 -4.75 -10.93 -15.61
CA CYS A 24 -5.13 -9.63 -15.06
C CYS A 24 -6.51 -9.21 -15.59
N ARG A 25 -7.46 -8.89 -14.70
CA ARG A 25 -8.83 -8.48 -15.08
C ARG A 25 -8.91 -7.19 -15.91
N LEU A 26 -7.81 -6.44 -16.02
CA LEU A 26 -7.71 -5.24 -16.85
C LEU A 26 -7.19 -5.54 -18.26
N LEU A 27 -6.82 -6.79 -18.55
CA LEU A 27 -6.36 -7.25 -19.85
C LEU A 27 -7.55 -7.53 -20.77
N GLY A 28 -7.55 -6.91 -21.95
CA GLY A 28 -8.48 -7.20 -23.04
C GLY A 28 -7.76 -7.81 -24.24
N ALA A 29 -8.51 -8.11 -25.31
CA ALA A 29 -7.98 -8.76 -26.51
C ALA A 29 -6.84 -7.98 -27.20
N ALA A 30 -6.83 -6.64 -27.07
CA ALA A 30 -5.81 -5.76 -27.66
C ALA A 30 -4.75 -5.29 -26.63
N GLY A 31 -4.68 -5.91 -25.45
CA GLY A 31 -3.79 -5.52 -24.37
C GLY A 31 -4.49 -4.83 -23.18
N CYS A 32 -3.73 -4.14 -22.33
CA CYS A 32 -4.27 -3.51 -21.12
C CYS A 32 -5.28 -2.41 -21.46
N THR A 33 -6.53 -2.59 -21.04
CA THR A 33 -7.65 -1.66 -21.29
C THR A 33 -7.49 -0.31 -20.59
N VAL A 34 -6.62 -0.24 -19.59
CA VAL A 34 -6.29 0.98 -18.84
C VAL A 34 -4.83 1.38 -19.03
N HIS A 35 -4.21 1.07 -20.18
CA HIS A 35 -2.78 1.28 -20.39
C HIS A 35 -2.28 2.69 -19.99
N ALA A 36 -3.04 3.74 -20.34
CA ALA A 36 -2.72 5.13 -19.99
C ALA A 36 -2.83 5.41 -18.48
N ALA A 37 -3.66 4.67 -17.75
CA ALA A 37 -3.90 4.77 -16.32
C ALA A 37 -3.33 3.55 -15.54
N ARG A 38 -2.39 2.81 -16.13
CA ARG A 38 -1.86 1.59 -15.52
C ARG A 38 -1.16 1.92 -14.19
N PRO A 39 -1.33 1.09 -13.15
CA PRO A 39 -0.75 1.34 -11.84
C PRO A 39 0.77 1.28 -11.87
N LEU A 40 1.42 1.85 -10.85
CA LEU A 40 2.89 1.94 -10.77
C LEU A 40 3.57 0.58 -10.98
N ALA A 41 3.07 -0.50 -10.36
CA ALA A 41 3.62 -1.85 -10.53
C ALA A 41 3.67 -2.29 -12.02
N CYS A 42 2.64 -1.97 -12.80
CA CYS A 42 2.61 -2.26 -14.23
C CYS A 42 3.50 -1.33 -15.07
N ARG A 43 3.79 -0.11 -14.60
CA ARG A 43 4.76 0.80 -15.25
C ARG A 43 6.19 0.39 -14.97
N LEU A 44 6.46 -0.15 -13.79
CA LEU A 44 7.81 -0.54 -13.39
C LEU A 44 8.26 -1.84 -14.04
N PHE A 45 7.33 -2.77 -14.30
CA PHE A 45 7.63 -4.09 -14.88
C PHE A 45 8.62 -4.01 -16.06
N PRO A 46 9.75 -4.74 -16.05
CA PRO A 46 10.05 -5.87 -15.17
C PRO A 46 10.68 -5.48 -13.83
N LEU A 47 10.89 -4.20 -13.53
CA LEU A 47 11.46 -3.77 -12.26
C LEU A 47 10.42 -3.86 -11.13
N GLY A 48 10.90 -4.29 -9.96
CA GLY A 48 10.30 -4.00 -8.68
C GLY A 48 10.90 -2.72 -8.08
N ARG A 49 10.15 -2.10 -7.17
CA ARG A 49 10.58 -0.93 -6.40
C ARG A 49 10.24 -1.17 -4.94
N ARG A 50 11.15 -0.83 -4.04
CA ARG A 50 10.91 -0.76 -2.60
C ARG A 50 11.54 0.50 -2.02
N LEU A 51 11.08 0.93 -0.85
CA LEU A 51 11.76 1.96 -0.08
C LEU A 51 12.66 1.30 0.96
N ASP A 52 13.89 1.76 1.05
CA ASP A 52 14.88 1.36 2.04
C ASP A 52 15.44 2.62 2.69
N GLU A 53 15.18 2.81 3.99
CA GLU A 53 15.51 4.05 4.73
C GLU A 53 15.06 5.34 3.99
N GLY A 54 13.88 5.31 3.39
CA GLY A 54 13.32 6.43 2.62
C GLY A 54 13.93 6.63 1.22
N ARG A 55 14.84 5.76 0.79
CA ARG A 55 15.44 5.78 -0.55
C ARG A 55 14.79 4.73 -1.46
N PRO A 56 14.47 5.07 -2.72
CA PRO A 56 13.94 4.08 -3.66
C PRO A 56 15.03 3.13 -4.16
N ILE A 57 14.79 1.83 -4.01
CA ILE A 57 15.62 0.76 -4.55
C ILE A 57 14.83 0.04 -5.66
N TYR A 58 15.33 0.14 -6.88
CA TYR A 58 14.83 -0.61 -8.03
C TYR A 58 15.60 -1.93 -8.15
N HIS A 59 14.88 -3.01 -8.39
CA HIS A 59 15.47 -4.34 -8.51
C HIS A 59 14.74 -5.15 -9.58
N MET A 60 15.40 -6.14 -10.18
CA MET A 60 14.75 -7.10 -11.07
C MET A 60 14.32 -8.30 -10.21
N PRO A 61 13.02 -8.61 -10.08
CA PRO A 61 12.51 -9.74 -9.28
C PRO A 61 12.79 -11.13 -9.90
N GLY A 62 13.68 -11.23 -10.88
CA GLY A 62 14.05 -12.48 -11.55
C GLY A 62 12.95 -13.06 -12.47
N ALA A 63 13.25 -14.20 -13.09
CA ALA A 63 12.38 -14.84 -14.09
C ALA A 63 11.08 -15.46 -13.53
N GLY A 64 10.93 -15.56 -12.20
CA GLY A 64 9.78 -16.18 -11.54
C GLY A 64 8.53 -15.30 -11.40
N HIS A 65 8.58 -14.03 -11.81
CA HIS A 65 7.44 -13.12 -11.69
C HIS A 65 6.35 -13.48 -12.72
N ARG A 66 5.08 -13.58 -12.30
CA ARG A 66 3.95 -14.01 -13.15
C ARG A 66 3.84 -13.20 -14.45
N CYS A 67 4.04 -11.88 -14.38
CA CYS A 67 3.97 -11.01 -15.56
C CYS A 67 5.09 -11.27 -16.58
N SER A 68 6.19 -11.92 -16.17
CA SER A 68 7.28 -12.33 -17.08
C SER A 68 6.85 -13.44 -18.03
N GLY A 69 5.94 -14.33 -17.63
CA GLY A 69 5.33 -15.32 -18.51
C GLY A 69 4.31 -14.72 -19.49
N LEU A 70 3.74 -13.55 -19.16
CA LEU A 70 2.77 -12.84 -20.00
C LEU A 70 3.42 -11.89 -21.01
N CYS A 71 4.70 -11.57 -20.85
CA CYS A 71 5.46 -10.73 -21.78
C CYS A 71 6.90 -11.26 -21.91
N PRO A 72 7.09 -12.41 -22.58
CA PRO A 72 8.40 -13.02 -22.77
C PRO A 72 9.36 -12.11 -23.54
N GLU A 73 8.84 -11.22 -24.40
CA GLU A 73 9.65 -10.24 -25.14
C GLU A 73 10.30 -9.20 -24.22
N ALA A 74 9.77 -8.95 -23.02
CA ALA A 74 10.40 -8.05 -22.06
C ALA A 74 11.77 -8.56 -21.61
N LEU A 75 11.95 -9.88 -21.56
CA LEU A 75 13.19 -10.53 -21.15
C LEU A 75 14.23 -10.65 -22.27
N SER A 76 13.81 -10.52 -23.54
CA SER A 76 14.70 -10.62 -24.71
C SER A 76 15.19 -9.28 -25.24
N ARG A 77 14.82 -8.16 -24.60
CA ARG A 77 15.27 -6.82 -25.02
C ARG A 77 16.76 -6.60 -24.73
N PRO A 78 17.45 -5.78 -25.55
CA PRO A 78 18.79 -5.34 -25.24
C PRO A 78 18.86 -4.68 -23.85
N PRO A 79 20.00 -4.80 -23.13
CA PRO A 79 20.20 -4.11 -21.87
C PRO A 79 19.99 -2.60 -22.02
N ARG A 80 19.38 -1.98 -21.01
CA ARG A 80 19.14 -0.53 -20.97
C ARG A 80 19.44 0.04 -19.58
N GLN A 81 19.72 1.33 -19.53
CA GLN A 81 19.84 2.04 -18.27
C GLN A 81 18.46 2.14 -17.59
N VAL A 82 18.42 1.87 -16.28
CA VAL A 82 17.19 1.95 -15.49
C VAL A 82 16.56 3.34 -15.56
N ALA A 83 17.36 4.40 -15.48
CA ALA A 83 16.86 5.78 -15.55
C ALA A 83 16.13 6.08 -16.88
N ALA A 84 16.69 5.63 -18.02
CA ALA A 84 16.06 5.79 -19.32
C ALA A 84 14.75 5.02 -19.41
N TRP A 85 14.73 3.77 -18.92
CA TRP A 85 13.51 2.97 -18.85
C TRP A 85 12.42 3.66 -18.02
N LEU A 86 12.72 4.14 -16.82
CA LEU A 86 11.75 4.82 -15.96
C LEU A 86 11.19 6.09 -16.60
N GLY A 87 12.03 6.86 -17.30
CA GLY A 87 11.59 8.06 -18.04
C GLY A 87 10.56 7.75 -19.12
N GLU A 88 10.72 6.65 -19.87
CA GLU A 88 9.75 6.21 -20.89
C GLU A 88 8.41 5.75 -20.30
N GLN A 89 8.40 5.28 -19.04
CA GLN A 89 7.23 4.67 -18.43
C GLN A 89 6.28 5.65 -17.75
N GLY A 90 6.67 6.92 -17.59
CA GLY A 90 5.86 7.95 -16.94
C GLY A 90 5.51 7.57 -15.48
N VAL A 91 6.53 7.12 -14.73
CA VAL A 91 6.35 6.57 -13.36
C VAL A 91 6.16 7.65 -12.30
N THR A 92 6.57 8.89 -12.55
CA THR A 92 6.67 9.95 -11.55
C THR A 92 5.41 10.17 -10.70
N PRO A 93 4.18 10.25 -11.27
CA PRO A 93 2.98 10.41 -10.45
C PRO A 93 2.74 9.23 -9.50
N GLY A 94 2.98 8.01 -10.00
CA GLY A 94 2.85 6.79 -9.21
C GLY A 94 3.90 6.70 -8.10
N GLU A 95 5.14 7.10 -8.38
CA GLU A 95 6.22 7.14 -7.37
C GLU A 95 5.92 8.17 -6.28
N SER A 96 5.39 9.34 -6.66
CA SER A 96 4.98 10.37 -5.72
C SER A 96 3.86 9.89 -4.79
N ALA A 97 2.83 9.23 -5.33
CA ALA A 97 1.79 8.59 -4.52
C ALA A 97 2.38 7.53 -3.59
N HIS A 98 3.21 6.64 -4.12
CA HIS A 98 3.80 5.52 -3.38
C HIS A 98 4.66 6.01 -2.21
N ASP A 99 5.46 7.05 -2.42
CA ASP A 99 6.33 7.62 -1.38
C ASP A 99 5.54 8.40 -0.34
N ALA A 100 4.50 9.12 -0.76
CA ALA A 100 3.58 9.80 0.15
C ALA A 100 2.83 8.78 1.03
N TYR A 101 2.34 7.68 0.46
CA TYR A 101 1.71 6.61 1.23
C TYR A 101 2.70 5.90 2.16
N GLY A 102 3.96 5.71 1.74
CA GLY A 102 5.00 5.17 2.61
C GLY A 102 5.22 6.05 3.86
N ARG A 103 5.33 7.38 3.67
CA ARG A 103 5.42 8.34 4.77
C ARG A 103 4.18 8.31 5.66
N LEU A 104 2.99 8.22 5.07
CA LEU A 104 1.74 8.09 5.80
C LEU A 104 1.75 6.84 6.68
N VAL A 105 2.06 5.67 6.13
CA VAL A 105 2.13 4.41 6.90
C VAL A 105 3.10 4.53 8.08
N CYS A 106 4.30 5.08 7.86
CA CYS A 106 5.24 5.33 8.95
C CYS A 106 4.66 6.27 10.03
N GLY A 107 3.99 7.36 9.61
CA GLY A 107 3.33 8.29 10.53
C GLY A 107 2.21 7.64 11.34
N LEU A 108 1.37 6.81 10.70
CA LEU A 108 0.32 6.07 11.40
C LEU A 108 0.90 5.09 12.42
N LEU A 109 1.97 4.36 12.07
CA LEU A 109 2.63 3.44 13.01
C LEU A 109 3.29 4.19 14.18
N ALA A 110 3.86 5.37 13.94
CA ALA A 110 4.35 6.22 15.02
C ALA A 110 3.20 6.65 15.95
N GLU A 111 2.05 7.04 15.40
CA GLU A 111 0.88 7.42 16.20
C GLU A 111 0.32 6.24 17.01
N VAL A 112 0.34 5.02 16.47
CA VAL A 112 -0.02 3.79 17.22
C VAL A 112 0.85 3.64 18.48
N CYS A 113 2.17 3.86 18.36
CA CYS A 113 3.08 3.83 19.51
C CYS A 113 2.70 4.88 20.57
N HIS A 114 2.26 6.07 20.14
CA HIS A 114 1.85 7.16 21.04
C HIS A 114 0.52 6.84 21.75
N LEU A 115 -0.43 6.20 21.06
CA LEU A 115 -1.76 5.94 21.58
C LEU A 115 -1.84 4.71 22.49
N GLY A 116 -1.30 3.57 22.04
CA GLY A 116 -1.52 2.26 22.68
C GLY A 116 -0.31 1.66 23.40
N GLY A 117 0.90 2.09 23.06
CA GLY A 117 2.15 1.53 23.61
C GLY A 117 2.24 0.00 23.48
N VAL A 118 2.92 -0.66 24.43
CA VAL A 118 3.10 -2.12 24.46
C VAL A 118 1.76 -2.87 24.62
N SER A 119 0.76 -2.24 25.26
CA SER A 119 -0.47 -2.92 25.70
C SER A 119 -1.35 -3.45 24.56
N VAL A 120 -1.25 -2.86 23.37
CA VAL A 120 -2.04 -3.24 22.19
C VAL A 120 -1.32 -4.19 21.23
N LEU A 121 -0.02 -4.47 21.46
CA LEU A 121 0.80 -5.25 20.53
C LEU A 121 0.27 -6.68 20.32
N GLY A 122 -0.29 -7.29 21.37
CA GLY A 122 -0.89 -8.63 21.27
C GLY A 122 -2.08 -8.66 20.31
N GLU A 123 -3.00 -7.70 20.44
CA GLU A 123 -4.18 -7.60 19.55
C GLU A 123 -3.76 -7.27 18.11
N ILE A 124 -2.81 -6.34 17.94
CA ILE A 124 -2.29 -6.00 16.61
C ILE A 124 -1.58 -7.20 15.97
N GLY A 125 -0.84 -8.00 16.75
CA GLY A 125 -0.18 -9.21 16.28
C GLY A 125 -1.18 -10.24 15.73
N VAL A 126 -2.28 -10.47 16.45
CA VAL A 126 -3.36 -11.37 15.97
C VAL A 126 -3.95 -10.87 14.64
N LEU A 127 -4.13 -9.56 14.49
CA LEU A 127 -4.63 -8.98 13.23
C LEU A 127 -3.60 -9.09 12.09
N ALA A 128 -2.31 -8.97 12.40
CA ALA A 128 -1.23 -9.08 11.43
C ALA A 128 -1.07 -10.50 10.85
N ASP A 129 -1.45 -11.53 11.62
CA ASP A 129 -1.46 -12.92 11.16
C ASP A 129 -2.60 -13.21 10.17
N LEU A 130 -3.64 -12.36 10.14
CA LEU A 130 -4.75 -12.53 9.19
C LEU A 130 -4.31 -12.17 7.77
N PRO A 131 -4.78 -12.93 6.75
CA PRO A 131 -4.68 -12.51 5.36
C PRO A 131 -5.27 -11.12 5.15
N ALA A 132 -4.71 -10.30 4.26
CA ALA A 132 -5.12 -8.90 4.06
C ALA A 132 -6.64 -8.72 3.83
N GLY A 133 -7.30 -9.68 3.17
CA GLY A 133 -8.75 -9.65 3.00
C GLY A 133 -9.55 -9.83 4.29
N GLU A 134 -9.12 -10.77 5.14
CA GLU A 134 -9.75 -11.04 6.44
C GLU A 134 -9.44 -9.91 7.43
N ARG A 135 -8.20 -9.43 7.44
CA ARG A 135 -7.79 -8.26 8.22
C ARG A 135 -8.63 -7.04 7.88
N ALA A 136 -8.80 -6.74 6.58
CA ALA A 136 -9.65 -5.63 6.15
C ALA A 136 -11.13 -5.81 6.54
N ALA A 137 -11.63 -7.05 6.59
CA ALA A 137 -13.00 -7.32 7.00
C ALA A 137 -13.26 -7.07 8.50
N THR A 138 -12.21 -6.92 9.32
CA THR A 138 -12.33 -6.50 10.72
C THR A 138 -12.66 -5.01 10.87
N LEU A 139 -12.41 -4.20 9.83
CA LEU A 139 -12.75 -2.78 9.83
C LEU A 139 -14.26 -2.59 9.63
N PRO A 140 -14.92 -1.68 10.37
CA PRO A 140 -16.29 -1.31 10.07
C PRO A 140 -16.41 -0.79 8.63
N ARG A 141 -17.56 -1.01 7.99
CA ARG A 141 -17.74 -0.68 6.56
C ARG A 141 -17.34 0.77 6.18
N PRO A 142 -17.71 1.82 6.94
CA PRO A 142 -17.29 3.18 6.62
C PRO A 142 -15.77 3.38 6.63
N TRP A 143 -15.07 2.67 7.52
CA TRP A 143 -13.61 2.68 7.60
C TRP A 143 -12.97 2.02 6.40
N PHE A 144 -13.46 0.83 6.03
CA PHE A 144 -12.99 0.14 4.84
C PHE A 144 -13.22 0.97 3.57
N GLU A 145 -14.37 1.65 3.46
CA GLU A 145 -14.67 2.52 2.33
C GLU A 145 -13.79 3.76 2.28
N LEU A 146 -13.60 4.44 3.42
CA LEU A 146 -12.68 5.57 3.51
C LEU A 146 -11.26 5.16 3.10
N LEU A 147 -10.77 4.04 3.63
CA LEU A 147 -9.43 3.52 3.41
C LEU A 147 -9.13 3.17 1.94
N THR A 148 -10.12 2.62 1.23
CA THR A 148 -9.87 1.99 -0.07
C THR A 148 -10.53 2.71 -1.23
N ALA A 149 -11.47 3.60 -0.96
CA ALA A 149 -12.25 4.31 -1.97
C ALA A 149 -12.70 5.70 -1.48
N PRO A 150 -11.79 6.54 -0.96
CA PRO A 150 -12.16 7.86 -0.44
C PRO A 150 -12.72 8.76 -1.55
N ASP A 151 -13.70 9.59 -1.21
CA ASP A 151 -14.23 10.58 -2.15
C ASP A 151 -13.31 11.81 -2.27
N LEU A 152 -12.24 11.67 -3.04
CA LEU A 152 -11.18 12.67 -3.27
C LEU A 152 -11.03 12.97 -4.76
N SER A 153 -12.15 13.05 -5.47
CA SER A 153 -12.19 13.28 -6.91
C SER A 153 -11.56 14.62 -7.33
N GLY A 154 -11.53 15.61 -6.43
CA GLY A 154 -10.92 16.92 -6.69
C GLY A 154 -9.38 16.95 -6.57
N GLN A 155 -8.74 15.86 -6.16
CA GLN A 155 -7.29 15.79 -5.90
C GLN A 155 -6.58 14.82 -6.85
N LEU A 156 -7.25 14.31 -7.89
CA LEU A 156 -6.69 13.25 -8.75
C LEU A 156 -5.45 13.67 -9.55
N ASP A 157 -5.31 14.97 -9.83
CA ASP A 157 -4.21 15.51 -10.64
C ASP A 157 -2.91 15.71 -9.84
N ASP A 158 -2.98 15.74 -8.51
CA ASP A 158 -1.83 15.85 -7.62
C ASP A 158 -1.78 14.65 -6.66
N PRO A 159 -0.96 13.64 -6.98
CA PRO A 159 -0.84 12.44 -6.16
C PRO A 159 -0.44 12.70 -4.71
N SER A 160 0.38 13.73 -4.44
CA SER A 160 0.81 14.03 -3.08
C SER A 160 -0.32 14.71 -2.30
N ALA A 161 -1.05 15.64 -2.92
CA ALA A 161 -2.22 16.26 -2.33
C ALA A 161 -3.35 15.26 -2.08
N PHE A 162 -3.54 14.28 -2.98
CA PHE A 162 -4.49 13.19 -2.78
C PHE A 162 -4.17 12.42 -1.49
N VAL A 163 -2.91 12.01 -1.30
CA VAL A 163 -2.51 11.23 -0.12
C VAL A 163 -2.63 12.06 1.16
N LEU A 164 -2.27 13.34 1.12
CA LEU A 164 -2.45 14.24 2.26
C LEU A 164 -3.92 14.35 2.66
N ALA A 165 -4.81 14.63 1.71
CA ALA A 165 -6.25 14.72 1.96
C ALA A 165 -6.84 13.39 2.46
N HIS A 166 -6.31 12.26 1.99
CA HIS A 166 -6.69 10.94 2.49
C HIS A 166 -6.24 10.74 3.95
N ALA A 167 -5.00 11.12 4.28
CA ALA A 167 -4.47 11.08 5.64
C ALA A 167 -5.31 11.91 6.61
N GLU A 168 -5.65 13.15 6.24
CA GLU A 168 -6.47 14.06 7.05
C GLU A 168 -7.84 13.44 7.37
N ARG A 169 -8.49 12.81 6.37
CA ARG A 169 -9.77 12.14 6.59
C ARG A 169 -9.66 10.90 7.47
N LEU A 170 -8.62 10.09 7.29
CA LEU A 170 -8.38 8.91 8.13
C LEU A 170 -8.15 9.31 9.58
N LEU A 171 -7.26 10.28 9.83
CA LEU A 171 -6.93 10.76 11.17
C LEU A 171 -8.14 11.45 11.83
N GLY A 172 -8.86 12.30 11.10
CA GLY A 172 -10.07 12.93 11.59
C GLY A 172 -11.18 11.93 11.92
N ALA A 173 -11.31 10.85 11.14
CA ALA A 173 -12.23 9.76 11.46
C ALA A 173 -11.83 9.03 12.75
N VAL A 174 -10.52 8.91 13.05
CA VAL A 174 -10.04 8.21 14.26
C VAL A 174 -10.36 9.06 15.47
N GLU A 175 -10.04 10.35 15.39
CA GLU A 175 -10.31 11.32 16.44
C GLU A 175 -11.81 11.37 16.77
N ALA A 176 -12.67 11.44 15.75
CA ALA A 176 -14.13 11.46 15.94
C ALA A 176 -14.71 10.12 16.44
N GLY A 177 -14.19 9.00 15.95
CA GLY A 177 -14.75 7.67 16.22
C GLY A 177 -14.31 7.04 17.55
N PHE A 178 -13.18 7.48 18.10
CA PHE A 178 -12.56 6.86 19.28
C PHE A 178 -12.16 7.88 20.36
N ALA A 179 -12.83 9.04 20.40
CA ALA A 179 -12.59 10.06 21.42
C ALA A 179 -12.71 9.45 22.84
N GLY A 180 -11.57 9.20 23.48
CA GLY A 180 -11.46 8.62 24.82
C GLY A 180 -11.02 7.15 24.89
N ASP A 181 -11.03 6.40 23.78
CA ASP A 181 -10.55 5.00 23.73
C ASP A 181 -9.26 4.89 22.90
N ARG A 182 -8.14 5.22 23.55
CA ARG A 182 -6.81 5.25 22.93
C ARG A 182 -6.37 3.88 22.43
N SER A 183 -6.67 2.81 23.17
CA SER A 183 -6.27 1.46 22.80
C SER A 183 -6.99 1.02 21.54
N ARG A 184 -8.31 1.25 21.45
CA ARG A 184 -9.08 0.92 20.25
C ARG A 184 -8.66 1.76 19.05
N ALA A 185 -8.40 3.05 19.26
CA ALA A 185 -7.86 3.93 18.21
C ALA A 185 -6.52 3.40 17.66
N ALA A 186 -5.61 2.96 18.54
CA ALA A 186 -4.33 2.39 18.16
C ALA A 186 -4.47 1.11 17.33
N VAL A 187 -5.38 0.20 17.71
CA VAL A 187 -5.62 -1.05 16.95
C VAL A 187 -6.18 -0.76 15.56
N ILE A 188 -7.11 0.19 15.44
CA ILE A 188 -7.68 0.59 14.14
C ILE A 188 -6.62 1.23 13.25
N LEU A 189 -5.82 2.15 13.81
CA LEU A 189 -4.72 2.79 13.08
C LEU A 189 -3.68 1.78 12.61
N ALA A 190 -3.33 0.80 13.45
CA ALA A 190 -2.41 -0.26 13.05
C ALA A 190 -3.00 -1.10 11.91
N THR A 191 -4.30 -1.43 11.97
CA THR A 191 -5.00 -2.16 10.90
C THR A 191 -5.00 -1.39 9.58
N VAL A 192 -5.29 -0.09 9.64
CA VAL A 192 -5.22 0.82 8.49
C VAL A 192 -3.79 0.89 7.93
N ALA A 193 -2.78 1.05 8.78
CA ALA A 193 -1.39 1.13 8.38
C ALA A 193 -0.91 -0.16 7.69
N MET A 194 -1.26 -1.33 8.24
CA MET A 194 -0.94 -2.62 7.61
C MET A 194 -1.64 -2.77 6.26
N GLN A 195 -2.89 -2.34 6.13
CA GLN A 195 -3.63 -2.43 4.88
C GLN A 195 -3.10 -1.47 3.80
N LEU A 196 -2.69 -0.25 4.18
CA LEU A 196 -2.03 0.71 3.28
C LEU A 196 -0.59 0.31 2.94
N GLY A 197 0.10 -0.37 3.87
CA GLY A 197 1.48 -0.81 3.72
C GLY A 197 1.65 -1.99 2.75
N GLU A 198 0.66 -2.89 2.69
CA GLU A 198 0.73 -4.10 1.87
C GLU A 198 1.08 -3.83 0.39
N PRO A 199 0.39 -2.91 -0.34
CA PRO A 199 0.74 -2.62 -1.74
C PRO A 199 2.09 -1.93 -1.91
N LEU A 200 2.66 -1.39 -0.82
CA LEU A 200 3.98 -0.77 -0.80
C LEU A 200 5.10 -1.78 -0.51
N GLY A 201 4.74 -3.06 -0.28
CA GLY A 201 5.66 -4.11 0.14
C GLY A 201 6.01 -4.08 1.63
N ILE A 202 5.23 -3.36 2.46
CA ILE A 202 5.36 -3.39 3.92
C ILE A 202 4.44 -4.49 4.45
N ASP A 203 5.04 -5.62 4.80
CA ASP A 203 4.33 -6.75 5.40
C ASP A 203 3.78 -6.41 6.79
N ALA A 204 2.62 -6.98 7.13
CA ALA A 204 1.95 -6.75 8.40
C ALA A 204 2.81 -7.12 9.62
N GLN A 205 3.58 -8.21 9.55
CA GLN A 205 4.49 -8.62 10.61
C GLN A 205 5.68 -7.66 10.74
N ALA A 206 6.13 -7.07 9.64
CA ALA A 206 7.16 -6.03 9.68
C ALA A 206 6.66 -4.79 10.44
N ALA A 207 5.39 -4.43 10.30
CA ALA A 207 4.77 -3.36 11.08
C ALA A 207 4.69 -3.71 12.57
N VAL A 208 4.27 -4.92 12.94
CA VAL A 208 4.27 -5.39 14.35
C VAL A 208 5.67 -5.34 14.95
N ALA A 209 6.67 -5.83 14.22
CA ALA A 209 8.05 -5.83 14.67
C ALA A 209 8.58 -4.39 14.87
N TYR A 210 8.22 -3.46 13.99
CA TYR A 210 8.53 -2.04 14.16
C TYR A 210 7.91 -1.45 15.43
N LEU A 211 6.62 -1.73 15.68
CA LEU A 211 5.92 -1.26 16.88
C LEU A 211 6.56 -1.83 18.15
N GLY A 212 6.91 -3.12 18.14
CA GLY A 212 7.60 -3.79 19.25
C GLY A 212 8.94 -3.16 19.60
N ARG A 213 9.82 -2.95 18.60
CA ARG A 213 11.12 -2.28 18.82
C ARG A 213 10.97 -0.87 19.36
N THR A 214 10.00 -0.11 18.82
CA THR A 214 9.73 1.26 19.25
C THR A 214 9.22 1.31 20.70
N ALA A 215 8.31 0.41 21.05
CA ALA A 215 7.73 0.34 22.39
C ALA A 215 8.74 -0.12 23.47
N SER A 216 9.71 -0.95 23.10
CA SER A 216 10.83 -1.37 23.95
C SER A 216 11.94 -0.33 24.09
N GLY A 217 11.87 0.79 23.36
CA GLY A 217 12.88 1.86 23.40
C GLY A 217 14.16 1.59 22.59
N GLU A 218 14.21 0.50 21.82
CA GLU A 218 15.38 0.11 21.02
C GLU A 218 15.67 1.07 19.85
N HIS A 219 14.72 1.95 19.51
CA HIS A 219 14.87 2.94 18.44
C HIS A 219 15.47 4.28 18.88
N ARG A 220 15.79 4.47 20.17
CA ARG A 220 16.41 5.71 20.69
C ARG A 220 17.95 5.76 20.62
N ALA A 221 18.61 4.75 20.04
CA ALA A 221 20.07 4.59 20.13
C ALA A 221 20.88 5.06 18.90
N THR A 222 20.28 5.69 17.90
CA THR A 222 21.02 6.27 16.76
C THR A 222 20.45 7.62 16.37
N ALA A 223 20.92 8.65 17.07
CA ALA A 223 20.94 10.04 16.61
C ALA A 223 22.37 10.40 16.21
#